data_AF-A0A316E783-F1
#
_entry.id   AF-A0A316E783-F1
#
_cell.length_a   1.000
_cell.length_b   1.000
_cell.length_c   1.000
_cell.angle_alpha   90.00
_cell.angle_beta   90.00
_cell.angle_gamma   90.00
#
_symmetry.space_group_name_H-M   'P 1'
#
loop_
_entity.id
_entity.type
_entity.pdbx_description
1 polymer ?
#
loop_
_entity_poly.entity_id
_entity_poly.type
_entity_poly.pdbx_seq_one_letter_code
_entity_poly.pdbx_strand_id
1 'polypeptide(L)'
;MATNIPVKTLLGYLPDSLIERLSVEHNVDKQVKKLEGKIVFKLLLYGVLSSSQLSLNVLISLFDKIGFRSLIGVDKDFTTKRNSLADRLISLN
;
A
#
# COMPACT_ATOMS: atom_id res chain seq x y z
N MET A 1 15.50 6.42 -23.21
CA MET A 1 14.03 6.42 -23.39
C MET A 1 13.41 5.95 -22.10
N ALA A 2 12.59 6.77 -21.42
CA ALA A 2 11.93 6.35 -20.20
C ALA A 2 10.74 5.44 -20.57
N THR A 3 10.85 4.16 -20.26
CA THR A 3 9.78 3.19 -20.50
C THR A 3 8.61 3.51 -19.56
N ASN A 4 7.46 3.88 -20.11
CA ASN A 4 6.27 4.17 -19.32
C ASN A 4 5.63 2.83 -18.89
N ILE A 5 6.12 2.27 -17.77
CA ILE A 5 5.64 1.00 -17.23
C ILE A 5 4.36 1.27 -16.41
N PRO A 6 3.23 0.61 -16.70
CA PRO A 6 2.03 0.74 -15.89
C PRO A 6 2.31 0.35 -14.43
N VAL A 7 1.80 1.12 -13.48
CA VAL A 7 1.98 0.89 -12.04
C VAL A 7 1.62 -0.54 -11.63
N LYS A 8 0.55 -1.10 -12.23
CA LYS A 8 0.16 -2.51 -12.04
C LYS A 8 1.25 -3.50 -12.45
N THR A 9 1.91 -3.24 -13.57
CA THR A 9 2.99 -4.08 -14.11
C THR A 9 4.22 -4.02 -13.20
N LEU A 10 4.60 -2.84 -12.74
CA LEU A 10 5.72 -2.68 -11.81
C LEU A 10 5.45 -3.35 -10.46
N LEU A 11 4.24 -3.17 -9.92
CA LEU A 11 3.83 -3.81 -8.68
C LEU A 11 3.75 -5.34 -8.79
N GLY A 12 3.40 -5.86 -9.97
CA GLY A 12 3.40 -7.29 -10.24
C GLY A 12 4.80 -7.93 -10.32
N TYR A 13 5.86 -7.13 -10.55
CA TYR A 13 7.24 -7.63 -10.53
C TYR A 13 7.84 -7.72 -9.14
N LEU A 14 7.20 -7.14 -8.13
CA LEU A 14 7.65 -7.28 -6.75
C LEU A 14 7.20 -8.62 -6.20
N PRO A 15 8.13 -9.53 -5.85
CA PRO A 15 7.74 -10.82 -5.28
C PRO A 15 7.08 -10.57 -3.92
N ASP A 16 5.94 -11.20 -3.68
CA ASP A 16 5.20 -11.05 -2.42
C ASP A 16 6.06 -11.42 -1.20
N SER A 17 7.02 -12.33 -1.35
CA SER A 17 7.99 -12.69 -0.31
C SER A 17 8.92 -11.54 0.11
N LEU A 18 9.23 -10.61 -0.78
CA LEU A 18 9.98 -9.40 -0.46
C LEU A 18 9.11 -8.44 0.38
N ILE A 19 7.86 -8.24 -0.04
CA ILE A 19 6.89 -7.39 0.66
C ILE A 19 6.61 -7.94 2.07
N GLU A 20 6.45 -9.26 2.19
CA GLU A 20 6.24 -9.94 3.46
C GLU A 20 7.45 -9.79 4.39
N ARG A 21 8.66 -10.02 3.88
CA ARG A 21 9.91 -9.77 4.62
C ARG A 21 10.00 -8.34 5.15
N LEU A 22 9.73 -7.35 4.31
CA LEU A 22 9.77 -5.94 4.71
C LEU A 22 8.71 -5.63 5.79
N SER A 23 7.54 -6.26 5.71
CA SER A 23 6.47 -6.08 6.72
C SER A 23 6.89 -6.62 8.09
N VAL A 24 7.58 -7.77 8.11
CA VAL A 24 8.16 -8.37 9.31
C VAL A 24 9.33 -7.53 9.85
N GLU A 25 10.27 -7.15 8.98
CA GLU A 25 11.47 -6.39 9.32
C GLU A 25 11.12 -5.03 9.97
N HIS A 26 10.18 -4.31 9.37
CA HIS A 26 9.73 -3.01 9.88
C HIS A 26 8.60 -3.10 10.92
N ASN A 27 8.27 -4.31 11.42
CA ASN A 27 7.25 -4.53 12.46
C ASN A 27 5.88 -3.87 12.19
N VAL A 28 5.51 -3.72 10.92
CA VAL A 28 4.29 -3.01 10.50
C VAL A 28 3.03 -3.75 10.97
N ASP A 29 3.16 -5.06 11.21
CA ASP A 29 2.07 -5.95 11.56
C ASP A 29 1.83 -6.18 13.07
N LYS A 30 2.55 -5.48 13.96
CA LYS A 30 2.59 -5.78 15.41
C LYS A 30 1.23 -5.79 16.13
N GLN A 31 0.16 -5.26 15.52
CA GLN A 31 -1.20 -5.17 16.09
C GLN A 31 -2.34 -5.24 15.04
N VAL A 32 -2.29 -6.14 14.05
CA VAL A 32 -3.26 -6.10 12.93
C VAL A 32 -4.39 -7.12 13.03
N LYS A 33 -5.61 -6.68 12.68
CA LYS A 33 -6.75 -7.56 12.31
C LYS A 33 -7.27 -7.40 10.87
N LYS A 34 -6.96 -6.30 10.16
CA LYS A 34 -7.45 -6.03 8.78
C LYS A 34 -6.44 -5.36 7.83
N LEU A 35 -5.70 -4.33 8.28
CA LEU A 35 -4.75 -3.59 7.43
C LEU A 35 -3.32 -4.13 7.60
N GLU A 36 -3.01 -5.18 6.85
CA GLU A 36 -1.70 -5.84 6.84
C GLU A 36 -0.60 -4.94 6.25
N GLY A 37 0.63 -5.07 6.74
CA GLY A 37 1.79 -4.29 6.31
C GLY A 37 2.04 -4.40 4.80
N LYS A 38 1.81 -5.59 4.23
CA LYS A 38 1.89 -5.79 2.78
C LYS A 38 0.97 -4.86 1.98
N ILE A 39 -0.21 -4.56 2.50
CA ILE A 39 -1.18 -3.66 1.87
C ILE A 39 -0.68 -2.21 1.98
N VAL A 40 -0.12 -1.84 3.14
CA VAL A 40 0.45 -0.51 3.37
C VAL A 40 1.65 -0.26 2.45
N PHE A 41 2.56 -1.23 2.29
CA PHE A 41 3.68 -1.13 1.36
C PHE A 41 3.22 -1.01 -0.09
N LYS A 42 2.25 -1.83 -0.53
CA LYS A 42 1.66 -1.71 -1.88
C LYS A 42 1.00 -0.34 -2.08
N LEU A 43 0.34 0.22 -1.06
CA LEU A 43 -0.28 1.54 -1.11
C LEU A 43 0.74 2.67 -1.23
N LEU A 44 1.83 2.60 -0.45
CA LEU A 44 2.92 3.57 -0.51
C LEU A 44 3.56 3.59 -1.89
N LEU A 45 3.91 2.41 -2.42
CA LEU A 45 4.50 2.31 -3.74
C LEU A 45 3.55 2.77 -4.84
N TYR A 46 2.28 2.38 -4.77
CA TYR A 46 1.25 2.89 -5.69
C TYR A 46 1.19 4.42 -5.64
N GLY A 47 1.23 5.02 -4.45
CA GLY A 47 1.24 6.47 -4.27
C GLY A 47 2.47 7.16 -4.84
N VAL A 48 3.67 6.63 -4.60
CA VAL A 48 4.93 7.18 -5.15
C VAL A 48 4.91 7.19 -6.67
N LEU A 49 4.28 6.18 -7.29
CA LEU A 49 4.22 6.05 -8.74
C LEU A 49 3.08 6.83 -9.40
N SER A 50 2.02 7.15 -8.64
CA SER A 50 0.78 7.72 -9.20
C SER A 50 0.47 9.15 -8.75
N SER A 51 1.25 9.70 -7.82
CA SER A 51 1.03 11.03 -7.25
C SER A 51 2.32 11.83 -7.18
N SER A 52 2.22 13.14 -7.40
CA SER A 52 3.32 14.09 -7.20
C SER A 52 3.63 14.36 -5.72
N GLN A 53 2.71 14.02 -4.82
CA GLN A 53 2.83 14.18 -3.37
C GLN A 53 2.31 12.96 -2.62
N LEU A 54 3.01 12.55 -1.57
CA LEU A 54 2.67 11.38 -0.76
C LEU A 54 2.23 11.80 0.65
N SER A 55 0.99 12.25 0.80
CA SER A 55 0.41 12.59 2.10
C SER A 55 -0.58 11.52 2.57
N LEU A 56 -0.89 11.49 3.87
CA LEU A 56 -1.93 10.60 4.42
C LEU A 56 -3.28 10.77 3.70
N ASN A 57 -3.66 12.00 3.33
CA ASN A 57 -4.89 12.26 2.57
C ASN A 57 -4.85 11.60 1.19
N VAL A 58 -3.72 11.74 0.49
CA VAL A 58 -3.51 11.09 -0.81
C VAL A 58 -3.61 9.57 -0.66
N LEU A 59 -2.90 8.97 0.30
CA LEU A 59 -2.92 7.53 0.51
C LEU A 59 -4.33 7.00 0.81
N ILE A 60 -5.13 7.70 1.62
CA ILE A 60 -6.54 7.32 1.86
C ILE A 60 -7.35 7.38 0.57
N SER A 61 -7.22 8.47 -0.19
CA SER A 61 -7.93 8.60 -1.47
C SER A 61 -7.55 7.51 -2.47
N LEU A 62 -6.28 7.07 -2.47
CA LEU A 62 -5.79 6.02 -3.37
C LEU A 62 -6.30 4.65 -2.94
N PHE A 63 -6.41 4.40 -1.62
CA PHE A 63 -6.97 3.17 -1.07
C PHE A 63 -8.42 2.95 -1.50
N ASP A 64 -9.19 4.03 -1.64
CA ASP A 64 -10.58 3.97 -2.09
C ASP A 64 -10.74 3.84 -3.62
N LYS A 65 -9.66 3.95 -4.40
CA LYS A 65 -9.73 3.74 -5.84
C LYS A 65 -9.88 2.26 -6.19
N ILE A 66 -10.84 1.99 -7.07
CA ILE A 66 -11.08 0.65 -7.65
C ILE A 66 -9.79 0.02 -8.20
N GLY A 67 -8.95 0.81 -8.86
CA GLY A 67 -7.68 0.34 -9.42
C GLY A 67 -6.72 -0.23 -8.37
N PHE A 68 -6.58 0.44 -7.21
CA PHE A 68 -5.73 -0.05 -6.13
C PHE A 68 -6.35 -1.28 -5.45
N ARG A 69 -7.66 -1.27 -5.19
CA ARG A 69 -8.36 -2.41 -4.57
C ARG A 69 -8.29 -3.68 -5.41
N SER A 70 -8.46 -3.53 -6.73
CA SER A 70 -8.27 -4.63 -7.68
C SER A 70 -6.82 -5.16 -7.67
N LEU A 71 -5.84 -4.28 -7.47
CA LEU A 71 -4.43 -4.67 -7.41
C LEU A 71 -4.08 -5.48 -6.16
N ILE A 72 -4.67 -5.18 -5.01
CA ILE A 72 -4.45 -5.93 -3.76
C ILE A 72 -5.45 -7.06 -3.54
N GLY A 73 -6.41 -7.27 -4.45
CA GLY A 73 -7.38 -8.36 -4.39
C GLY A 73 -8.39 -8.24 -3.25
N VAL A 74 -8.80 -7.02 -2.87
CA VAL A 74 -9.78 -6.78 -1.80
C VAL A 74 -11.14 -6.35 -2.34
N ASP A 75 -12.20 -6.73 -1.63
CA ASP A 75 -13.58 -6.37 -1.93
C ASP A 75 -13.86 -4.86 -1.73
N LYS A 76 -14.92 -4.32 -2.33
CA LYS A 76 -15.43 -2.97 -2.10
C LYS A 76 -15.80 -2.70 -0.63
N ASP A 77 -16.14 -3.74 0.14
CA ASP A 77 -16.50 -3.60 1.56
C ASP A 77 -15.25 -3.53 2.46
N PHE A 78 -14.06 -3.82 1.92
CA PHE A 78 -12.80 -3.64 2.62
C PHE A 78 -12.47 -2.15 2.72
N THR A 79 -12.60 -1.61 3.93
CA THR A 79 -12.33 -0.22 4.25
C THR A 79 -11.27 -0.13 5.33
N THR A 80 -10.50 0.96 5.29
CA THR A 80 -9.53 1.29 6.34
C THR A 80 -9.88 2.62 6.97
N LYS A 81 -9.71 2.74 8.28
CA LYS A 81 -9.86 4.03 8.96
C LYS A 81 -8.60 4.85 8.74
N ARG A 82 -8.77 6.17 8.61
CA ARG A 82 -7.65 7.14 8.56
C ARG A 82 -6.60 6.88 9.64
N ASN A 83 -7.04 6.75 10.89
CA ASN A 83 -6.14 6.58 12.03
C ASN A 83 -5.40 5.25 11.94
N SER A 84 -6.06 4.17 11.49
CA SER A 84 -5.39 2.88 11.28
C SER A 84 -4.28 2.96 10.25
N LEU A 85 -4.45 3.73 9.17
CA LEU A 85 -3.39 3.96 8.21
C LEU A 85 -2.27 4.86 8.78
N ALA A 86 -2.63 5.93 9.49
CA ALA A 86 -1.66 6.82 10.14
C ALA A 86 -0.77 6.06 11.15
N ASP A 87 -1.37 5.24 12.01
CA ASP A 87 -0.67 4.43 13.01
C ASP A 87 0.34 3.48 12.34
N ARG A 88 -0.03 2.88 11.19
CA ARG A 88 0.86 2.01 10.41
C ARG A 88 2.01 2.77 9.78
N LEU A 89 1.75 3.97 9.27
CA LEU A 89 2.80 4.81 8.70
C LEU A 89 3.81 5.27 9.74
N ILE A 90 3.37 5.52 10.98
CA ILE A 90 4.27 5.87 12.08
C ILE A 90 5.11 4.68 12.52
N SER A 91 4.57 3.46 12.44
CA SER A 91 5.33 2.24 12.79
C SER A 91 6.38 1.83 11.75
N LEU A 92 6.32 2.39 10.53
CA LEU A 92 7.36 2.24 9.52
C LEU A 92 8.57 3.08 9.93
N ASN A 93 9.57 2.45 10.53
CA ASN A 93 10.83 3.06 10.93
C ASN A 93 11.90 2.84 9.87
#